data_AF-A0A969KHH0-F1
#
_entry.id   AF-A0A969KHH0-F1
#
_cell.length_a   1.000
_cell.length_b   1.000
_cell.length_c   1.000
_cell.angle_alpha   90.00
_cell.angle_beta   90.00
_cell.angle_gamma   90.00
#
_symmetry.space_group_name_H-M   'P 1'
#
loop_
_entity.id
_entity.type
_entity.pdbx_description
1 polymer ?
#
loop_
_entity_poly.entity_id
_entity_poly.type
_entity_poly.pdbx_seq_one_letter_code
_entity_poly.pdbx_strand_id
1 'polypeptide(L)'
;MGKRIWRVLDVREKMNKPFVYPEDPFINIILDAAKDEKITLYSTIDDKFTEPLDPNEASTIGVSVDTIITFDPETFEEQLKVVRNELNWEDIKRFRIKEVWFFDEETSTMQVRILGIAPLREVYDDQGNFKYEQPMFWAYYPELRDVLARKAAFNPLNDATRMSWEDIFEMRYFSSYIYKESNVYDRRIQDYMTGVDILLESEKIKNEIFNFEHDLWSY
;
A
#
# COMPACT_ATOMS: atom_id res chain seq x y z
N MET A 1 -5.74 -18.98 16.14
CA MET A 1 -5.20 -17.66 16.59
C MET A 1 -4.87 -16.85 15.35
N GLY A 2 -5.19 -15.56 15.30
CA GLY A 2 -4.94 -14.72 14.12
C GLY A 2 -4.26 -13.41 14.49
N LYS A 3 -3.19 -13.04 13.78
CA LYS A 3 -2.48 -11.77 13.92
C LYS A 3 -2.72 -10.90 12.69
N ARG A 4 -2.94 -9.60 12.87
CA ARG A 4 -3.01 -8.65 11.75
C ARG A 4 -1.65 -7.98 11.61
N ILE A 5 -1.14 -7.94 10.39
CA ILE A 5 0.14 -7.35 10.06
C ILE A 5 -0.07 -6.28 9.00
N TRP A 6 0.64 -5.18 9.13
CA TRP A 6 0.77 -4.17 8.10
C TRP A 6 2.22 -4.18 7.64
N ARG A 7 2.42 -4.37 6.34
CA ARG A 7 3.73 -4.32 5.71
C ARG A 7 3.84 -3.14 4.78
N VAL A 8 5.05 -2.70 4.53
CA VAL A 8 5.34 -1.69 3.52
C VAL A 8 6.24 -2.31 2.46
N LEU A 9 5.80 -2.21 1.23
CA LEU A 9 6.51 -2.57 0.01
C LEU A 9 7.10 -1.28 -0.57
N ASP A 10 8.42 -1.26 -0.76
CA ASP A 10 9.14 -0.12 -1.33
C ASP A 10 9.57 -0.42 -2.77
N VAL A 11 9.06 0.33 -3.74
CA VAL A 11 9.32 0.11 -5.18
C VAL A 11 10.74 0.52 -5.60
N ARG A 12 11.49 1.15 -4.68
CA ARG A 12 12.92 1.44 -4.88
C ARG A 12 13.77 0.18 -4.80
N GLU A 13 13.31 -0.85 -4.10
CA GLU A 13 13.97 -2.14 -4.00
C GLU A 13 13.96 -2.88 -5.34
N LYS A 14 15.04 -3.63 -5.63
CA LYS A 14 15.24 -4.30 -6.92
C LYS A 14 14.11 -5.29 -7.24
N MET A 15 13.65 -6.05 -6.24
CA MET A 15 12.58 -7.03 -6.39
C MET A 15 11.23 -6.39 -6.74
N ASN A 16 11.02 -5.14 -6.33
CA ASN A 16 9.75 -4.43 -6.46
C ASN A 16 9.70 -3.49 -7.67
N LYS A 17 10.74 -3.48 -8.52
CA LYS A 17 10.76 -2.66 -9.75
C LYS A 17 9.58 -2.90 -10.71
N PRO A 18 9.01 -4.11 -10.82
CA PRO A 18 7.81 -4.32 -11.64
C PRO A 18 6.62 -3.43 -11.25
N PHE A 19 6.50 -2.99 -9.99
CA PHE A 19 5.39 -2.16 -9.52
C PHE A 19 5.37 -0.74 -10.09
N VAL A 20 6.51 -0.26 -10.60
CA VAL A 20 6.68 1.07 -11.20
C VAL A 20 7.14 0.97 -12.65
N TYR A 21 6.72 -0.08 -13.34
CA TYR A 21 7.00 -0.22 -14.76
C TYR A 21 6.32 0.93 -15.54
N PRO A 22 7.06 1.75 -16.31
CA PRO A 22 6.50 2.97 -16.89
C PRO A 22 5.32 2.78 -17.84
N GLU A 23 5.19 1.63 -18.51
CA GLU A 23 4.07 1.38 -19.44
C GLU A 23 2.79 0.96 -18.72
N ASP A 24 2.89 0.28 -17.58
CA ASP A 24 1.75 -0.22 -16.80
C ASP A 24 2.09 -0.24 -15.30
N PRO A 25 2.17 0.93 -14.64
CA PRO A 25 2.51 1.00 -13.24
C PRO A 25 1.34 0.47 -12.40
N PHE A 26 1.67 -0.23 -11.31
CA PHE A 26 0.68 -0.97 -10.52
C PHE A 26 -0.45 -0.07 -9.96
N ILE A 27 -0.14 1.19 -9.63
CA ILE A 27 -1.17 2.14 -9.19
C ILE A 27 -2.26 2.36 -10.22
N ASN A 28 -1.91 2.43 -11.52
CA ASN A 28 -2.89 2.67 -12.57
C ASN A 28 -3.87 1.51 -12.67
N ILE A 29 -3.41 0.27 -12.46
CA ILE A 29 -4.28 -0.92 -12.42
C ILE A 29 -5.35 -0.77 -11.34
N ILE A 30 -4.98 -0.28 -10.15
CA ILE A 30 -5.92 -0.04 -9.05
C ILE A 30 -6.89 1.09 -9.39
N LEU A 31 -6.37 2.21 -9.89
CA LEU A 31 -7.20 3.38 -10.22
C LEU A 31 -8.18 3.08 -11.37
N ASP A 32 -7.75 2.38 -12.40
CA ASP A 32 -8.60 1.97 -13.52
C ASP A 32 -9.65 0.97 -13.07
N ALA A 33 -9.30 0.03 -12.19
CA ALA A 33 -10.28 -0.88 -11.59
C ALA A 33 -11.34 -0.14 -10.76
N ALA A 34 -10.95 0.92 -10.05
CA ALA A 34 -11.88 1.74 -9.27
C ALA A 34 -12.79 2.59 -10.19
N LYS A 35 -12.22 3.18 -11.26
CA LYS A 35 -12.98 3.92 -12.28
C LYS A 35 -14.00 3.03 -13.02
N ASP A 36 -13.63 1.78 -13.27
CA ASP A 36 -14.51 0.77 -13.86
C ASP A 36 -15.55 0.22 -12.86
N GLU A 37 -15.61 0.73 -11.63
CA GLU A 37 -16.48 0.26 -10.55
C GLU A 37 -16.31 -1.24 -10.22
N LYS A 38 -15.13 -1.82 -10.52
CA LYS A 38 -14.82 -3.23 -10.23
C LYS A 38 -14.35 -3.44 -8.80
N ILE A 39 -13.84 -2.38 -8.16
CA ILE A 39 -13.36 -2.41 -6.79
C ILE A 39 -13.87 -1.20 -6.01
N THR A 40 -14.08 -1.39 -4.72
CA THR A 40 -14.39 -0.35 -3.76
C THR A 40 -13.11 0.16 -3.13
N LEU A 41 -12.93 1.49 -3.15
CA LEU A 41 -11.87 2.16 -2.41
C LEU A 41 -12.42 2.61 -1.06
N TYR A 42 -11.61 2.50 -0.02
CA TYR A 42 -11.98 2.84 1.34
C TYR A 42 -11.14 3.99 1.88
N SER A 43 -11.75 4.79 2.75
CA SER A 43 -11.11 5.88 3.47
C SER A 43 -9.94 5.40 4.32
N THR A 44 -9.00 6.29 4.61
CA THR A 44 -7.84 6.04 5.47
C THR A 44 -8.05 6.46 6.92
N ILE A 45 -9.25 6.94 7.25
CA ILE A 45 -9.66 7.29 8.62
C ILE A 45 -9.53 6.08 9.53
N ASP A 46 -9.96 4.91 9.05
CA ASP A 46 -9.70 3.64 9.71
C ASP A 46 -9.08 2.62 8.76
N ASP A 47 -8.45 1.60 9.34
CA ASP A 47 -7.93 0.47 8.58
C ASP A 47 -8.97 -0.66 8.48
N LYS A 48 -10.21 -0.47 8.91
CA LYS A 48 -11.22 -1.53 9.05
C LYS A 48 -12.11 -1.67 7.81
N PHE A 49 -11.92 -0.85 6.79
CA PHE A 49 -12.71 -0.86 5.55
C PHE A 49 -14.20 -0.63 5.85
N THR A 50 -14.50 0.33 6.74
CA THR A 50 -15.89 0.64 7.14
C THR A 50 -16.51 1.77 6.32
N GLU A 51 -15.67 2.70 5.85
CA GLU A 51 -16.08 3.89 5.12
C GLU A 51 -15.64 3.77 3.64
N PRO A 52 -16.50 3.25 2.76
CA PRO A 52 -16.23 3.27 1.33
C PRO A 52 -16.22 4.72 0.84
N LEU A 53 -15.29 5.04 -0.06
CA LEU A 53 -15.22 6.34 -0.71
C LEU A 53 -16.30 6.45 -1.77
N ASP A 54 -16.94 7.60 -1.85
CA ASP A 54 -17.92 7.87 -2.90
C ASP A 54 -17.23 7.80 -4.28
N PRO A 55 -17.88 7.30 -5.34
CA PRO A 55 -17.28 7.25 -6.68
C PRO A 55 -16.76 8.60 -7.18
N ASN A 56 -17.38 9.71 -6.77
CA ASN A 56 -16.89 11.06 -7.09
C ASN A 56 -15.59 11.38 -6.34
N GLU A 57 -15.50 11.01 -5.06
CA GLU A 57 -14.27 11.16 -4.27
C GLU A 57 -13.17 10.24 -4.82
N ALA A 58 -13.50 9.00 -5.15
CA ALA A 58 -12.61 8.02 -5.76
C ALA A 58 -12.02 8.50 -7.09
N SER A 59 -12.80 9.22 -7.88
CA SER A 59 -12.34 9.84 -9.14
C SER A 59 -11.41 11.03 -8.92
N THR A 60 -11.48 11.66 -7.73
CA THR A 60 -10.56 12.73 -7.30
C THR A 60 -9.37 12.21 -6.51
N ILE A 61 -9.32 10.91 -6.19
CA ILE A 61 -8.15 10.30 -5.57
C ILE A 61 -7.02 10.35 -6.58
N GLY A 62 -6.03 11.18 -6.25
CA GLY A 62 -4.97 11.52 -7.18
C GLY A 62 -5.17 12.85 -7.89
N VAL A 63 -6.08 13.70 -7.42
CA VAL A 63 -6.05 15.13 -7.71
C VAL A 63 -5.82 15.83 -6.38
N SER A 64 -4.60 16.32 -6.13
CA SER A 64 -4.42 17.22 -4.98
C SER A 64 -4.96 18.59 -5.34
N VAL A 65 -5.84 19.08 -4.47
CA VAL A 65 -6.36 20.45 -4.51
C VAL A 65 -5.43 21.26 -3.61
N ASP A 66 -4.28 21.66 -4.15
CA ASP A 66 -3.38 22.57 -3.44
C ASP A 66 -3.85 24.00 -3.67
N THR A 67 -3.96 24.77 -2.59
CA THR A 67 -4.36 26.16 -2.65
C THR A 67 -3.10 27.00 -2.63
N ILE A 68 -2.71 27.59 -3.78
CA ILE A 68 -1.63 28.57 -3.80
C ILE A 68 -2.22 29.97 -3.63
N ILE A 69 -1.58 30.78 -2.79
CA ILE A 69 -1.88 32.20 -2.69
C ILE A 69 -1.21 32.89 -3.88
N THR A 70 -2.00 33.45 -4.77
CA THR A 70 -1.54 34.23 -5.94
C THR A 70 -2.02 35.66 -5.79
N PHE A 71 -1.21 36.62 -6.21
CA PHE A 71 -1.56 38.03 -6.16
C PHE A 71 -2.12 38.46 -7.52
N ASP A 72 -3.27 39.12 -7.50
CA ASP A 72 -3.81 39.76 -8.70
C ASP A 72 -2.87 40.91 -9.11
N PRO A 73 -2.35 40.92 -10.35
CA PRO A 73 -1.39 41.94 -10.79
C PRO A 73 -1.96 43.36 -10.90
N GLU A 74 -3.29 43.54 -10.88
CA GLU A 74 -3.91 44.87 -10.90
C GLU A 74 -4.36 45.36 -9.52
N THR A 75 -4.86 44.46 -8.65
CA THR A 75 -5.41 44.85 -7.34
C THR A 75 -4.52 44.50 -6.14
N PHE A 76 -3.45 43.70 -6.35
CA PHE A 76 -2.58 43.16 -5.30
C PHE A 76 -3.32 42.37 -4.20
N GLU A 77 -4.55 41.95 -4.45
CA GLU A 77 -5.33 41.15 -3.51
C GLU A 77 -4.92 39.67 -3.56
N GLU A 78 -4.93 39.01 -2.40
CA GLU A 78 -4.68 37.57 -2.27
C GLU A 78 -5.83 36.78 -2.89
N GLN A 79 -5.58 36.13 -4.02
CA GLN A 79 -6.47 35.17 -4.63
C GLN A 79 -5.99 33.75 -4.37
N LEU A 80 -6.85 32.96 -3.72
CA LEU A 80 -6.67 31.52 -3.58
C LEU A 80 -6.89 30.87 -4.94
N LYS A 81 -5.80 30.54 -5.64
CA LYS A 81 -5.88 29.75 -6.87
C LYS A 81 -5.80 28.29 -6.48
N VAL A 82 -6.91 27.61 -6.67
CA VAL A 82 -6.98 26.16 -6.55
C VAL A 82 -6.25 25.54 -7.74
N VAL A 83 -5.07 24.97 -7.50
CA VAL A 83 -4.35 24.19 -8.50
C VAL A 83 -4.79 22.73 -8.35
N ARG A 84 -5.27 22.16 -9.45
CA ARG A 84 -5.53 20.74 -9.56
C ARG A 84 -4.25 20.09 -10.05
N ASN A 85 -3.52 19.43 -9.15
CA ASN A 85 -2.37 18.60 -9.54
C ASN A 85 -2.86 17.18 -9.77
N GLU A 86 -2.72 16.69 -11.00
CA GLU A 86 -2.94 15.28 -11.32
C GLU A 86 -1.82 14.44 -10.69
N LEU A 87 -2.20 13.26 -10.17
CA LEU A 87 -1.29 12.32 -9.52
C LEU A 87 -0.33 11.79 -10.56
N ASN A 88 0.95 12.09 -10.35
CA ASN A 88 1.98 11.37 -11.04
C ASN A 88 2.19 10.03 -10.33
N TRP A 89 2.10 8.93 -11.09
CA TRP A 89 2.40 7.58 -10.57
C TRP A 89 3.82 7.50 -10.02
N GLU A 90 4.72 8.36 -10.51
CA GLU A 90 6.09 8.45 -10.02
C GLU A 90 6.17 8.89 -8.56
N ASP A 91 5.21 9.65 -8.04
CA ASP A 91 5.23 10.13 -6.66
C ASP A 91 4.93 9.02 -5.65
N ILE A 92 4.37 7.90 -6.12
CA ILE A 92 4.07 6.73 -5.28
C ILE A 92 5.29 5.83 -5.22
N LYS A 93 6.05 5.97 -4.12
CA LYS A 93 7.24 5.15 -3.87
C LYS A 93 6.97 3.91 -3.03
N ARG A 94 5.85 3.86 -2.30
CA ARG A 94 5.58 2.76 -1.37
C ARG A 94 4.11 2.36 -1.39
N PHE A 95 3.87 1.09 -1.12
CA PHE A 95 2.54 0.53 -0.91
C PHE A 95 2.47 -0.11 0.48
N ARG A 96 1.42 0.17 1.22
CA ARG A 96 1.11 -0.49 2.49
C ARG A 96 0.15 -1.64 2.23
N ILE A 97 0.48 -2.81 2.73
CA ILE A 97 -0.32 -4.02 2.59
C ILE A 97 -0.84 -4.39 3.97
N LYS A 98 -2.14 -4.54 4.12
CA LYS A 98 -2.77 -5.06 5.34
C LYS A 98 -3.15 -6.51 5.13
N GLU A 99 -2.72 -7.37 6.04
CA GLU A 99 -2.89 -8.82 5.95
C GLU A 99 -3.25 -9.44 7.31
N VAL A 100 -3.89 -10.60 7.25
CA VAL A 100 -4.19 -11.44 8.40
C VAL A 100 -3.40 -12.73 8.25
N TRP A 101 -2.58 -13.02 9.26
CA TRP A 101 -1.93 -14.30 9.46
C TRP A 101 -2.79 -15.12 10.39
N PHE A 102 -3.23 -16.28 9.95
CA PHE A 102 -4.03 -17.18 10.77
C PHE A 102 -3.57 -18.61 10.55
N PHE A 103 -3.69 -19.41 11.61
CA PHE A 103 -3.45 -20.84 11.51
C PHE A 103 -4.72 -21.52 11.01
N ASP A 104 -4.59 -22.29 9.92
CA ASP A 104 -5.65 -23.15 9.44
C ASP A 104 -5.51 -24.52 10.10
N GLU A 105 -6.49 -24.90 10.92
CA GLU A 105 -6.49 -26.15 11.67
C GLU A 105 -6.66 -27.37 10.74
N GLU A 106 -7.33 -27.22 9.60
CA GLU A 106 -7.57 -28.34 8.66
C GLU A 106 -6.29 -28.73 7.93
N THR A 107 -5.51 -27.75 7.49
CA THR A 107 -4.26 -27.99 6.78
C THR A 107 -3.03 -27.98 7.68
N SER A 108 -3.18 -27.60 8.95
CA SER A 108 -2.09 -27.41 9.92
C SER A 108 -0.99 -26.46 9.42
N THR A 109 -1.36 -25.46 8.62
CA THR A 109 -0.43 -24.50 8.02
C THR A 109 -0.80 -23.08 8.41
N MET A 110 0.21 -22.22 8.54
CA MET A 110 -0.02 -20.78 8.61
C MET A 110 -0.43 -20.27 7.23
N GLN A 111 -1.59 -19.62 7.17
CA GLN A 111 -2.10 -18.98 5.97
C GLN A 111 -2.07 -17.46 6.13
N VAL A 112 -1.86 -16.79 5.00
CA VAL A 112 -1.89 -15.34 4.89
C VAL A 112 -3.06 -14.95 4.00
N ARG A 113 -3.85 -13.97 4.46
CA ARG A 113 -4.89 -13.36 3.65
C ARG A 113 -4.68 -11.86 3.60
N ILE A 114 -4.45 -11.33 2.39
CA ILE A 114 -4.38 -9.89 2.17
C ILE A 114 -5.80 -9.33 2.24
N LEU A 115 -5.97 -8.25 3.01
CA LEU A 115 -7.24 -7.54 3.16
C LEU A 115 -7.31 -6.31 2.26
N GLY A 116 -6.19 -5.60 2.11
CA GLY A 116 -6.16 -4.42 1.27
C GLY A 116 -4.75 -3.87 1.04
N ILE A 117 -4.67 -3.03 0.02
CA ILE A 117 -3.44 -2.38 -0.43
C ILE A 117 -3.69 -0.88 -0.47
N ALA A 118 -2.78 -0.10 0.11
CA ALA A 118 -2.86 1.35 0.16
C ALA A 118 -1.61 1.98 -0.47
N PRO A 119 -1.73 2.78 -1.54
CA PRO A 119 -0.64 3.59 -2.04
C PRO A 119 -0.27 4.66 -1.02
N LEU A 120 1.03 4.88 -0.81
CA LEU A 120 1.54 5.91 0.08
C LEU A 120 2.07 7.09 -0.73
N ARG A 121 1.62 8.30 -0.37
CA ARG A 121 2.13 9.56 -0.90
C ARG A 121 3.04 10.22 0.12
N GLU A 122 4.19 10.71 -0.35
CA GLU A 122 5.09 11.52 0.47
C GLU A 122 4.53 12.94 0.59
N VAL A 123 4.52 13.46 1.82
CA VAL A 123 4.11 14.83 2.12
C VAL A 123 5.36 15.62 2.45
N TYR A 124 5.53 16.74 1.75
CA TYR A 124 6.62 17.67 1.94
C TYR A 124 6.14 18.91 2.70
N ASP A 125 7.04 19.60 3.39
CA ASP A 125 6.77 20.92 3.96
C ASP A 125 6.87 22.03 2.89
N ASP A 126 6.54 23.26 3.26
CA ASP A 126 6.63 24.44 2.38
C ASP A 126 8.07 24.74 1.91
N GLN A 127 9.06 24.10 2.52
CA GLN A 127 10.49 24.22 2.19
C GLN A 127 11.00 23.05 1.33
N GLY A 128 10.13 22.10 0.97
CA GLY A 128 10.47 20.93 0.17
C GLY A 128 11.14 19.79 0.95
N ASN A 129 11.17 19.84 2.28
CA ASN A 129 11.68 18.73 3.09
C ASN A 129 10.61 17.66 3.27
N PHE A 130 11.02 16.39 3.20
CA PHE A 130 10.16 15.26 3.49
C PHE A 130 9.65 15.32 4.94
N LYS A 131 8.33 15.24 5.12
CA LYS A 131 7.67 15.32 6.43
C LYS A 131 7.20 13.94 6.89
N TYR A 132 6.31 13.32 6.13
CA TYR A 132 5.77 11.98 6.42
C TYR A 132 5.12 11.36 5.19
N GLU A 133 4.85 10.05 5.27
CA GLU A 133 4.06 9.32 4.28
C GLU A 133 2.63 9.16 4.77
N GLN A 134 1.66 9.41 3.90
CA GLN A 134 0.25 9.16 4.17
C GLN A 134 -0.36 8.17 3.18
N PRO A 135 -1.17 7.21 3.64
CA PRO A 135 -1.97 6.40 2.73
C PRO A 135 -2.98 7.29 2.01
N MET A 136 -3.17 7.06 0.72
CA MET A 136 -4.17 7.79 -0.07
C MET A 136 -5.56 7.21 0.13
N PHE A 137 -5.67 5.88 0.04
CA PHE A 137 -6.90 5.10 0.17
C PHE A 137 -6.55 3.64 0.40
N TRP A 138 -7.51 2.84 0.82
CA TRP A 138 -7.40 1.40 0.93
C TRP A 138 -8.16 0.73 -0.24
N ALA A 139 -7.44 0.07 -1.14
CA ALA A 139 -8.04 -0.80 -2.15
C ALA A 139 -8.38 -2.15 -1.50
N TYR A 140 -9.64 -2.57 -1.58
CA TYR A 140 -10.09 -3.82 -0.99
C TYR A 140 -9.61 -5.01 -1.82
N TYR A 141 -8.69 -5.80 -1.24
CA TYR A 141 -8.00 -6.86 -1.98
C TYR A 141 -8.92 -7.98 -2.48
N PRO A 142 -9.94 -8.44 -1.74
CA PRO A 142 -10.83 -9.49 -2.22
C PRO A 142 -11.54 -9.18 -3.55
N GLU A 143 -11.90 -7.92 -3.79
CA GLU A 143 -12.48 -7.47 -5.07
C GLU A 143 -11.38 -7.26 -6.12
N LEU A 144 -10.24 -6.69 -5.71
CA LEU A 144 -9.11 -6.43 -6.58
C LEU A 144 -8.49 -7.72 -7.15
N ARG A 145 -8.57 -8.83 -6.42
CA ARG A 145 -7.99 -10.14 -6.79
C ARG A 145 -8.36 -10.56 -8.21
N ASP A 146 -9.62 -10.48 -8.59
CA ASP A 146 -10.11 -10.86 -9.92
C ASP A 146 -9.55 -9.97 -11.04
N VAL A 147 -9.24 -8.71 -10.74
CA VAL A 147 -8.60 -7.80 -11.69
C VAL A 147 -7.12 -8.17 -11.83
N LEU A 148 -6.45 -8.44 -10.72
CA LEU A 148 -5.03 -8.80 -10.70
C LEU A 148 -4.76 -10.15 -11.36
N ALA A 149 -5.66 -11.11 -11.22
CA ALA A 149 -5.57 -12.43 -11.87
C ALA A 149 -5.52 -12.32 -13.40
N ARG A 150 -6.24 -11.34 -13.97
CA ARG A 150 -6.34 -11.13 -15.43
C ARG A 150 -5.22 -10.26 -16.00
N LYS A 151 -4.46 -9.57 -15.14
CA LYS A 151 -3.40 -8.64 -15.52
C LYS A 151 -2.03 -9.30 -15.32
N ALA A 152 -1.27 -9.42 -16.41
CA ALA A 152 0.10 -9.88 -16.34
C ALA A 152 1.00 -8.79 -15.74
N ALA A 153 1.84 -9.18 -14.78
CA ALA A 153 2.91 -8.34 -14.30
C ALA A 153 4.13 -8.44 -15.22
N PHE A 154 4.84 -7.33 -15.42
CA PHE A 154 6.06 -7.31 -16.21
C PHE A 154 7.17 -8.11 -15.51
N ASN A 155 7.78 -9.07 -16.21
CA ASN A 155 8.91 -9.84 -15.72
C ASN A 155 10.15 -9.60 -16.61
N PRO A 156 11.14 -8.80 -16.18
CA PRO A 156 12.32 -8.50 -16.99
C PRO A 156 13.23 -9.71 -17.23
N LEU A 157 13.06 -10.80 -16.48
CA LEU A 157 13.92 -11.99 -16.56
C LEU A 157 13.32 -13.10 -17.44
N ASN A 158 12.02 -13.04 -17.74
CA ASN A 158 11.35 -14.10 -18.47
C ASN A 158 10.10 -13.59 -19.23
N ASP A 159 10.27 -13.28 -20.52
CA ASP A 159 9.17 -12.88 -21.42
C ASP A 159 8.19 -14.04 -21.74
N ALA A 160 8.60 -15.29 -21.52
CA ALA A 160 7.83 -16.47 -21.90
C ALA A 160 6.81 -16.92 -20.85
N THR A 161 6.98 -16.54 -19.58
CA THR A 161 6.04 -16.87 -18.50
C THR A 161 5.54 -15.60 -17.84
N ARG A 162 4.34 -15.17 -18.24
CA ARG A 162 3.65 -14.03 -17.64
C ARG A 162 3.04 -14.47 -16.31
N MET A 163 3.63 -14.05 -15.19
CA MET A 163 2.98 -14.14 -13.88
C MET A 163 1.88 -13.09 -13.81
N SER A 164 0.73 -13.43 -13.23
CA SER A 164 -0.29 -12.43 -12.94
C SER A 164 0.10 -11.59 -11.72
N TRP A 165 -0.53 -10.43 -11.56
CA TRP A 165 -0.35 -9.65 -10.33
C TRP A 165 -0.86 -10.41 -9.10
N GLU A 166 -1.90 -11.22 -9.24
CA GLU A 166 -2.37 -12.10 -8.18
C GLU A 166 -1.25 -13.07 -7.75
N ASP A 167 -0.60 -13.74 -8.71
CA ASP A 167 0.49 -14.68 -8.41
C ASP A 167 1.62 -13.99 -7.63
N ILE A 168 1.98 -12.75 -7.98
CA ILE A 168 3.00 -11.98 -7.24
C ILE A 168 2.62 -11.78 -5.78
N PHE A 169 1.36 -11.45 -5.50
CA PHE A 169 0.91 -11.21 -4.13
C PHE A 169 0.73 -12.51 -3.34
N GLU A 170 0.10 -13.53 -3.93
CA GLU A 170 -0.16 -14.82 -3.29
C GLU A 170 1.13 -15.61 -3.04
N MET A 171 2.07 -15.61 -3.99
CA MET A 171 3.40 -16.21 -3.81
C MET A 171 4.35 -15.33 -2.98
N ARG A 172 3.89 -14.13 -2.58
CA ARG A 172 4.68 -13.13 -1.85
C ARG A 172 6.00 -12.80 -2.55
N TYR A 173 5.97 -12.72 -3.88
CA TYR A 173 7.12 -12.41 -4.74
C TYR A 173 7.38 -10.89 -4.77
N PHE A 174 7.57 -10.32 -3.59
CA PHE A 174 7.91 -8.91 -3.38
C PHE A 174 8.70 -8.77 -2.07
N SER A 175 9.54 -7.75 -2.01
CA SER A 175 10.26 -7.41 -0.79
C SER A 175 9.45 -6.39 0.02
N SER A 176 9.40 -6.59 1.34
CA SER A 176 8.66 -5.73 2.26
C SER A 176 9.19 -5.86 3.68
N TYR A 177 8.94 -4.84 4.49
CA TYR A 177 9.21 -4.83 5.93
C TYR A 177 7.90 -4.65 6.71
N ILE A 178 7.89 -5.14 7.96
CA ILE A 178 6.73 -4.99 8.84
C ILE A 178 6.72 -3.56 9.37
N TYR A 179 5.58 -2.90 9.24
CA TYR A 179 5.35 -1.55 9.70
C TYR A 179 4.64 -1.53 11.07
N LYS A 180 3.70 -2.45 11.24
CA LYS A 180 2.86 -2.59 12.44
C LYS A 180 2.37 -4.02 12.56
N GLU A 181 2.30 -4.50 13.79
CA GLU A 181 1.54 -5.70 14.14
C GLU A 181 0.35 -5.33 15.03
N SER A 182 -0.70 -6.16 15.03
CA SER A 182 -1.82 -6.00 15.95
C SER A 182 -1.33 -6.12 17.39
N ASN A 183 -1.51 -5.07 18.18
CA ASN A 183 -1.17 -5.02 19.59
C ASN A 183 -2.23 -4.26 20.39
N VAL A 184 -2.20 -4.42 21.71
CA VAL A 184 -3.21 -3.86 22.65
C VAL A 184 -3.28 -2.33 22.57
N TYR A 185 -2.16 -1.67 22.29
CA TYR A 185 -2.03 -0.22 22.27
C TYR A 185 -2.11 0.38 20.86
N ASP A 186 -2.36 -0.45 19.85
CA ASP A 186 -2.40 -0.10 18.42
C ASP A 186 -1.15 0.64 17.89
N ARG A 187 -0.01 0.48 18.57
CA ARG A 187 1.24 1.18 18.26
C ARG A 187 1.92 0.63 17.01
N ARG A 188 2.56 1.51 16.23
CA ARG A 188 3.45 1.15 15.12
C ARG A 188 4.86 0.89 15.65
N ILE A 189 5.69 0.19 14.89
CA ILE A 189 7.08 -0.08 15.31
C ILE A 189 7.85 1.23 15.54
N GLN A 190 7.66 2.21 14.65
CA GLN A 190 8.25 3.54 14.74
C GLN A 190 7.82 4.34 15.98
N ASP A 191 6.73 3.95 16.68
CA ASP A 191 6.25 4.69 17.86
C ASP A 191 7.05 4.32 19.12
N TYR A 192 7.82 3.23 19.09
CA TYR A 192 8.62 2.76 20.24
C TYR A 192 10.07 2.36 19.89
N MET A 193 10.42 2.22 18.61
CA MET A 193 11.80 2.00 18.14
C MET A 193 12.28 3.19 17.32
N THR A 194 13.61 3.38 17.25
CA THR A 194 14.21 4.46 16.45
C THR A 194 15.40 3.96 15.63
N GLY A 195 15.66 4.60 14.48
CA GLY A 195 16.80 4.28 13.63
C GLY A 195 16.83 2.83 13.13
N VAL A 196 17.98 2.16 13.29
CA VAL A 196 18.22 0.79 12.81
C VAL A 196 17.34 -0.23 13.56
N ASP A 197 16.95 0.06 14.80
CA ASP A 197 16.16 -0.86 15.63
C ASP A 197 14.76 -1.10 15.05
N ILE A 198 14.23 -0.18 14.23
CA ILE A 198 12.96 -0.38 13.52
C ILE A 198 13.05 -1.58 12.56
N LEU A 199 14.17 -1.70 11.83
CA LEU A 199 14.39 -2.78 10.88
C LEU A 199 14.61 -4.11 11.60
N LEU A 200 15.39 -4.09 12.69
CA LEU A 200 15.63 -5.28 13.52
C LEU A 200 14.32 -5.78 14.16
N GLU A 201 13.47 -4.88 14.66
CA GLU A 201 12.18 -5.26 15.24
C GLU A 201 11.22 -5.80 14.15
N SER A 202 11.23 -5.20 12.96
CA SER A 202 10.49 -5.73 11.81
C SER A 202 10.94 -7.15 11.44
N GLU A 203 12.25 -7.41 11.40
CA GLU A 203 12.80 -8.74 11.15
C GLU A 203 12.47 -9.74 12.26
N LYS A 204 12.54 -9.29 13.53
CA LYS A 204 12.17 -10.10 14.68
C LYS A 204 10.71 -10.54 14.61
N ILE A 205 9.77 -9.62 14.37
CA ILE A 205 8.34 -9.97 14.22
C ILE A 205 8.14 -10.92 13.03
N LYS A 206 8.87 -10.71 11.92
CA LYS A 206 8.82 -11.61 10.76
C LYS A 206 9.28 -13.03 11.13
N ASN A 207 10.38 -13.14 11.89
CA ASN A 207 10.92 -14.42 12.34
C ASN A 207 10.00 -15.09 13.37
N GLU A 208 9.37 -14.34 14.26
CA GLU A 208 8.38 -14.89 15.22
C GLU A 208 7.19 -15.52 14.49
N ILE A 209 6.67 -14.86 13.45
CA ILE A 209 5.59 -15.40 12.62
C ILE A 209 6.02 -16.71 11.94
N PHE A 210 7.25 -16.76 11.42
CA PHE A 210 7.79 -17.95 10.75
C PHE A 210 8.10 -19.10 11.73
N ASN A 211 8.68 -18.80 12.89
CA ASN A 211 8.99 -19.82 13.90
C ASN A 211 7.74 -20.42 14.52
N PHE A 212 6.67 -19.62 14.70
CA PHE A 212 5.38 -20.13 15.16
C PHE A 212 4.83 -21.23 14.26
N GLU A 213 5.06 -21.14 12.94
CA GLU A 213 4.73 -22.22 12.01
C GLU A 213 5.56 -23.47 12.36
N HIS A 214 6.89 -23.35 12.45
CA HIS A 214 7.79 -24.49 12.71
C HIS A 214 7.51 -25.21 14.03
N ASP A 215 7.24 -24.46 15.10
CA ASP A 215 7.00 -25.03 16.43
C ASP A 215 5.74 -25.91 16.46
N LEU A 216 4.72 -25.59 15.65
CA LEU A 216 3.49 -26.40 15.51
C LEU A 216 3.71 -27.72 14.77
N TRP A 217 4.74 -27.81 13.91
CA TRP A 217 5.13 -29.05 13.24
C TRP A 217 6.01 -29.97 14.11
N SER A 218 6.57 -29.46 15.21
CA SER A 218 7.55 -30.18 16.04
C SER A 218 6.96 -31.14 17.09
N TYR A 219 5.65 -31.44 17.01
CA TYR A 219 4.91 -32.25 17.99
C TYR A 219 4.18 -33.45 17.37
#